data_AF-A6UAI2-F1
#
_entry.id   AF-A6UAI2-F1
#
_cell.length_a   1.000
_cell.length_b   1.000
_cell.length_c   1.000
_cell.angle_alpha   90.00
_cell.angle_beta   90.00
_cell.angle_gamma   90.00
#
_symmetry.space_group_name_H-M   'P 1'
#
loop_
_entity.id
_entity.type
_entity.pdbx_description
1 polymer ?
#
loop_
_entity_poly.entity_id
_entity_poly.type
_entity_poly.pdbx_seq_one_letter_code
_entity_poly.pdbx_strand_id
1 'polypeptide(L)'
;MKNWLLGGLYLFVALSSLSGVLFGGAAFFLYRFYDDRDPSRAVICEKSGGTAPECAMPESADKVLDALITCGIDFFDVLTEEKAAFLHVRKVFRVNSYGDGQHRETNVIFRQPIEAYGLRLTGYTHSASIPAFIWKPTRYSWGFQVTGLPEEAARAIEMRHPQIEKFKEFFGAWIQESAFTAPASFSIVFHRNEPFPGTYLECKAGEEVSASLGKLPAVSSLFQLTGM
;
A
#
# COMPACT_ATOMS: atom_id res chain seq x y z
N MET A 1 54.97 -28.88 19.10
CA MET A 1 54.04 -27.72 19.18
C MET A 1 53.01 -27.65 18.03
N LYS A 2 53.21 -28.33 16.89
CA LYS A 2 52.32 -28.25 15.71
C LYS A 2 50.96 -28.97 15.86
N ASN A 3 50.88 -30.02 16.68
CA ASN A 3 49.68 -30.86 16.78
C ASN A 3 48.57 -30.28 17.68
N TRP A 4 48.92 -29.37 18.59
CA TRP A 4 47.95 -28.70 19.47
C TRP A 4 47.15 -27.60 18.75
N LEU A 5 47.77 -26.91 17.79
CA LEU A 5 47.11 -25.89 16.98
C LEU A 5 46.07 -26.48 16.02
N LEU A 6 46.34 -27.65 15.44
CA LEU A 6 45.35 -28.35 14.61
C LEU A 6 44.13 -28.80 15.43
N GLY A 7 44.35 -29.36 16.63
CA GLY A 7 43.27 -29.80 17.51
C GLY A 7 42.33 -28.65 17.92
N GLY A 8 42.90 -27.47 18.22
CA GLY A 8 42.12 -26.27 18.52
C GLY A 8 41.28 -25.77 17.33
N LEU A 9 41.83 -25.84 16.11
CA LEU A 9 41.13 -25.40 14.90
C LEU A 9 39.91 -26.27 14.58
N TYR A 10 40.04 -27.60 14.71
CA TYR A 10 38.91 -28.52 14.50
C TYR A 10 37.81 -28.34 15.53
N LEU A 11 38.16 -28.08 16.80
CA LEU A 11 37.17 -27.84 17.85
C LEU A 11 36.39 -26.54 17.59
N PHE A 12 37.06 -25.49 17.09
CA PHE A 12 36.44 -24.21 16.80
C PHE A 12 35.47 -24.29 15.61
N VAL A 13 35.82 -25.03 14.56
CA VAL A 13 34.94 -25.24 13.38
C VAL A 13 33.71 -26.11 13.74
N ALA A 14 33.89 -27.12 14.59
CA ALA A 14 32.78 -27.94 15.07
C ALA A 14 31.81 -27.16 15.97
N LEU A 15 32.33 -26.27 16.83
CA LEU A 15 31.49 -25.44 17.70
C LEU A 15 30.75 -24.33 16.94
N SER A 16 31.38 -23.72 15.93
CA SER A 16 30.76 -22.65 15.15
C SER A 16 29.66 -23.15 14.20
N SER A 17 29.76 -24.38 13.70
CA SER A 17 28.70 -25.01 12.90
C SER A 17 27.48 -25.43 13.72
N LEU A 18 27.66 -25.83 14.99
CA LEU A 18 26.53 -26.09 15.89
C LEU A 18 25.76 -24.81 16.28
N SER A 19 26.46 -23.68 16.47
CA SER A 19 25.79 -22.40 16.77
C SER A 19 24.97 -21.86 15.60
N GLY A 20 25.40 -22.07 14.35
CA GLY A 20 24.64 -21.63 13.17
C GLY A 20 23.29 -22.32 13.01
N VAL A 21 23.20 -23.61 13.36
CA VAL A 21 21.95 -24.39 13.28
C VAL A 21 21.02 -24.08 14.46
N LEU A 22 21.56 -23.90 15.67
CA LEU A 22 20.77 -23.58 16.86
C LEU A 22 20.24 -22.14 16.86
N PHE A 23 21.03 -21.15 16.42
CA PHE A 23 20.58 -19.75 16.37
C PHE A 23 19.89 -19.38 15.06
N GLY A 24 20.31 -19.93 13.92
CA GLY A 24 19.65 -19.70 12.63
C GLY A 24 18.27 -20.37 12.54
N GLY A 25 18.12 -21.57 13.10
CA GLY A 25 16.83 -22.26 13.20
C GLY A 25 15.87 -21.58 14.17
N ALA A 26 16.34 -21.20 15.37
CA ALA A 26 15.48 -20.55 16.37
C ALA A 26 15.02 -19.15 15.95
N ALA A 27 15.86 -18.35 15.26
CA ALA A 27 15.45 -17.06 14.72
C ALA A 27 14.42 -17.19 13.59
N PHE A 28 14.52 -18.23 12.76
CA PHE A 28 13.54 -18.49 11.70
C PHE A 28 12.20 -18.98 12.25
N PHE A 29 12.20 -19.68 13.39
CA PHE A 29 10.98 -20.08 14.09
C PHE A 29 10.35 -18.96 14.94
N LEU A 30 11.11 -17.97 15.39
CA LEU A 30 10.55 -16.82 16.13
C LEU A 30 9.99 -15.71 15.23
N TYR A 31 10.25 -15.75 13.92
CA TYR A 31 9.58 -14.87 12.94
C TYR A 31 8.29 -15.47 12.35
N ARG A 32 8.00 -16.74 12.64
CA ARG A 32 6.67 -17.32 12.41
C ARG A 32 5.90 -17.18 13.71
N PHE A 33 4.68 -16.64 13.64
CA PHE A 33 3.76 -16.33 14.75
C PHE A 33 3.78 -14.88 15.27
N TYR A 34 3.47 -13.93 14.38
CA TYR A 34 2.33 -13.05 14.63
C TYR A 34 1.07 -13.76 14.08
N ASP A 35 0.63 -14.82 14.76
CA ASP A 35 -0.75 -15.32 14.67
C ASP A 35 -1.47 -14.75 15.90
N ASP A 36 -1.68 -13.44 15.88
CA ASP A 36 -2.66 -12.86 16.77
C ASP A 36 -4.00 -13.28 16.17
N ARG A 37 -4.55 -14.39 16.66
CA ARG A 37 -5.89 -14.84 16.30
C ARG A 37 -6.90 -13.86 16.87
N ASP A 38 -7.02 -12.72 16.20
CA ASP A 38 -8.33 -12.15 16.00
C ASP A 38 -9.18 -13.27 15.37
N PRO A 39 -10.30 -13.69 15.99
CA PRO A 39 -11.16 -14.69 15.39
C PRO A 39 -11.44 -14.25 13.97
N SER A 40 -11.14 -15.11 12.99
CA SER A 40 -11.28 -14.75 11.58
C SER A 40 -12.67 -14.14 11.40
N ARG A 41 -12.75 -13.01 10.69
CA ARG A 41 -14.00 -12.28 10.43
C ARG A 41 -15.18 -13.21 10.12
N ALA A 42 -14.93 -14.31 9.41
CA ALA A 42 -15.88 -15.38 9.18
C ALA A 42 -16.55 -15.93 10.47
N VAL A 43 -15.77 -16.24 11.51
CA VAL A 43 -16.25 -16.72 12.81
C VAL A 43 -17.06 -15.66 13.56
N ILE A 44 -16.64 -14.39 13.51
CA ILE A 44 -17.37 -13.28 14.15
C ILE A 44 -18.70 -13.04 13.41
N CYS A 45 -18.71 -13.15 12.09
CA CYS A 45 -19.89 -12.95 11.26
C CYS A 45 -20.88 -14.09 11.32
N GLU A 46 -20.40 -15.32 11.39
CA GLU A 46 -21.21 -16.49 11.64
C GLU A 46 -21.85 -16.42 13.04
N LYS A 47 -21.08 -16.04 14.06
CA LYS A 47 -21.57 -15.93 15.45
C LYS A 47 -22.52 -14.74 15.68
N SER A 48 -22.38 -13.66 14.89
CA SER A 48 -23.22 -12.46 15.00
C SER A 48 -24.43 -12.46 14.06
N GLY A 49 -24.62 -13.51 13.25
CA GLY A 49 -25.67 -13.54 12.23
C GLY A 49 -25.53 -12.42 11.19
N GLY A 50 -24.30 -11.96 10.93
CA GLY A 50 -24.00 -10.88 9.97
C GLY A 50 -24.32 -9.46 10.45
N THR A 51 -24.71 -9.27 11.72
CA THR A 51 -25.10 -7.96 12.26
C THR A 51 -23.97 -7.21 12.95
N ALA A 52 -22.84 -7.86 13.23
CA ALA A 52 -21.68 -7.15 13.75
C ALA A 52 -21.17 -6.14 12.71
N PRO A 53 -20.76 -4.93 13.12
CA PRO A 53 -20.25 -3.92 12.19
C PRO A 53 -19.03 -4.40 11.38
N GLU A 54 -18.27 -5.35 11.93
CA GLU A 54 -17.15 -6.06 11.27
C GLU A 54 -17.59 -6.96 10.10
N CYS A 55 -18.91 -7.19 9.98
CA CYS A 55 -19.56 -8.03 8.98
C CYS A 55 -20.22 -7.24 7.86
N ALA A 56 -20.26 -5.91 7.96
CA ALA A 56 -20.44 -5.08 6.78
C ALA A 56 -19.38 -5.50 5.76
N MET A 57 -19.82 -6.02 4.61
CA MET A 57 -18.97 -6.64 3.60
C MET A 57 -17.85 -5.70 3.11
N PRO A 58 -16.73 -6.24 2.59
CA PRO A 58 -15.66 -5.45 1.96
C PRO A 58 -16.13 -4.71 0.69
N GLU A 59 -17.41 -4.84 0.30
CA GLU A 59 -18.01 -4.22 -0.88
C GLU A 59 -17.81 -2.71 -0.96
N SER A 60 -17.81 -2.03 0.20
CA SER A 60 -17.54 -0.59 0.28
C SER A 60 -16.08 -0.26 -0.11
N ALA A 61 -15.11 -1.02 0.40
CA ALA A 61 -13.69 -0.83 0.05
C ALA A 61 -13.38 -1.32 -1.38
N ASP A 62 -14.03 -2.39 -1.83
CA ASP A 62 -13.98 -2.89 -3.21
C ASP A 62 -14.51 -1.83 -4.18
N LYS A 63 -15.63 -1.16 -3.87
CA LYS A 63 -16.19 -0.06 -4.68
C LYS A 63 -15.23 1.14 -4.76
N VAL A 64 -14.51 1.44 -3.68
CA VAL A 64 -13.47 2.48 -3.70
C VAL A 64 -12.27 2.05 -4.56
N LEU A 65 -11.88 0.77 -4.55
CA LEU A 65 -10.85 0.26 -5.46
C LEU A 65 -11.31 0.24 -6.92
N ASP A 66 -12.57 -0.09 -7.20
CA ASP A 66 -13.15 0.01 -8.54
C ASP A 66 -12.99 1.44 -9.07
N ALA A 67 -13.35 2.43 -8.26
CA ALA A 67 -13.20 3.84 -8.58
C ALA A 67 -11.73 4.30 -8.67
N LEU A 68 -10.83 3.69 -7.89
CA LEU A 68 -9.41 3.99 -8.01
C LEU A 68 -8.86 3.50 -9.35
N ILE A 69 -9.22 2.31 -9.80
CA ILE A 69 -8.67 1.71 -11.04
C ILE A 69 -9.02 2.55 -12.27
N THR A 70 -10.13 3.29 -12.28
CA THR A 70 -10.48 4.20 -13.37
C THR A 70 -9.59 5.45 -13.43
N CYS A 71 -8.90 5.78 -12.32
CA CYS A 71 -8.16 7.02 -12.11
C CYS A 71 -8.93 8.31 -12.44
N GLY A 72 -10.25 8.26 -12.30
CA GLY A 72 -11.11 9.43 -12.42
C GLY A 72 -11.13 10.28 -11.15
N ILE A 73 -11.61 11.52 -11.28
CA ILE A 73 -11.79 12.44 -10.15
C ILE A 73 -12.98 12.05 -9.26
N ASP A 74 -13.93 11.29 -9.80
CA ASP A 74 -15.07 10.69 -9.11
C ASP A 74 -14.65 9.72 -8.00
N PHE A 75 -13.40 9.21 -8.06
CA PHE A 75 -12.77 8.49 -6.95
C PHE A 75 -12.96 9.18 -5.59
N PHE A 76 -12.80 10.51 -5.55
CA PHE A 76 -12.88 11.25 -4.29
C PHE A 76 -14.30 11.32 -3.75
N ASP A 77 -15.31 11.34 -4.62
CA ASP A 77 -16.72 11.32 -4.24
C ASP A 77 -17.06 9.94 -3.67
N VAL A 78 -16.66 8.86 -4.37
CA VAL A 78 -16.87 7.48 -3.90
C VAL A 78 -16.15 7.24 -2.57
N LEU A 79 -14.89 7.67 -2.42
CA LEU A 79 -14.16 7.54 -1.16
C LEU A 79 -14.85 8.32 -0.03
N THR A 80 -15.45 9.48 -0.33
CA THR A 80 -16.17 10.28 0.67
C THR A 80 -17.48 9.62 1.09
N GLU A 81 -18.22 9.03 0.16
CA GLU A 81 -19.43 8.25 0.42
C GLU A 81 -19.11 7.02 1.29
N GLU A 82 -18.05 6.31 0.92
CA GLU A 82 -17.64 5.02 1.50
C GLU A 82 -16.65 5.17 2.67
N LYS A 83 -16.41 6.40 3.16
CA LYS A 83 -15.41 6.68 4.22
C LYS A 83 -15.61 5.89 5.51
N ALA A 84 -16.82 5.36 5.74
CA ALA A 84 -17.14 4.48 6.85
C ALA A 84 -16.43 3.12 6.79
N ALA A 85 -15.94 2.68 5.63
CA ALA A 85 -15.07 1.51 5.52
C ALA A 85 -13.61 1.82 5.94
N PHE A 86 -13.25 3.11 5.98
CA PHE A 86 -11.88 3.58 6.26
C PHE A 86 -11.78 4.26 7.63
N LEU A 87 -12.69 3.90 8.55
CA LEU A 87 -12.68 4.40 9.91
C LEU A 87 -11.39 3.99 10.61
N HIS A 88 -10.91 4.85 11.50
CA HIS A 88 -9.71 4.64 12.33
C HIS A 88 -8.38 4.90 11.61
N VAL A 89 -8.19 6.14 11.15
CA VAL A 89 -6.85 6.62 10.81
C VAL A 89 -5.99 6.67 12.06
N ARG A 90 -4.83 5.99 12.03
CA ARG A 90 -3.84 6.01 13.11
C ARG A 90 -3.04 7.29 13.10
N LYS A 91 -2.60 7.73 11.91
CA LYS A 91 -1.70 8.88 11.77
C LYS A 91 -1.75 9.47 10.38
N VAL A 92 -1.54 10.78 10.31
CA VAL A 92 -1.35 11.53 9.08
C VAL A 92 0.05 12.14 9.08
N PHE A 93 0.79 11.93 8.00
CA PHE A 93 2.12 12.51 7.77
C PHE A 93 2.04 13.45 6.57
N ARG A 94 2.74 14.58 6.66
CA ARG A 94 2.88 15.53 5.55
C ARG A 94 4.35 15.70 5.24
N VAL A 95 4.73 15.43 4.00
CA VAL A 95 6.09 15.60 3.51
C VAL A 95 6.08 16.71 2.49
N ASN A 96 6.97 17.69 2.68
CA ASN A 96 7.21 18.74 1.70
C ASN A 96 8.67 18.65 1.27
N SER A 97 8.91 18.43 -0.02
CA SER A 97 10.23 18.49 -0.64
C SER A 97 10.30 19.71 -1.57
N TYR A 98 11.45 20.36 -1.61
CA TYR A 98 11.68 21.65 -2.27
C TYR A 98 12.90 21.61 -3.21
N GLY A 99 13.09 20.51 -3.96
CA GLY A 99 14.14 20.37 -4.98
C GLY A 99 13.86 21.21 -6.23
N ASP A 100 13.90 20.60 -7.42
CA ASP A 100 13.59 21.25 -8.72
C ASP A 100 12.10 21.62 -8.90
N GLY A 101 11.37 21.68 -7.79
CA GLY A 101 9.95 21.95 -7.66
C GLY A 101 9.52 21.72 -6.21
N GLN A 102 8.28 22.06 -5.92
CA GLN A 102 7.66 21.71 -4.65
C GLN A 102 6.85 20.41 -4.81
N HIS A 103 7.25 19.37 -4.09
CA HIS A 103 6.48 18.15 -3.95
C HIS A 103 5.82 18.14 -2.58
N ARG A 104 4.49 18.01 -2.55
CA ARG A 104 3.71 17.91 -1.31
C ARG A 104 3.03 16.56 -1.29
N GLU A 105 3.33 15.76 -0.29
CA GLU A 105 2.76 14.45 -0.10
C GLU A 105 2.04 14.40 1.25
N THR A 106 0.87 13.77 1.29
CA THR A 106 0.23 13.41 2.56
C THR A 106 -0.02 11.92 2.59
N ASN A 107 0.51 11.27 3.62
CA ASN A 107 0.32 9.85 3.87
C ASN A 107 -0.61 9.66 5.08
N VAL A 108 -1.52 8.72 4.95
CA VAL A 108 -2.50 8.31 5.96
C VAL A 108 -2.22 6.86 6.28
N ILE A 109 -1.97 6.54 7.54
CA ILE A 109 -1.79 5.16 7.99
C ILE A 109 -3.08 4.73 8.69
N PHE A 110 -3.65 3.60 8.26
CA PHE A 110 -4.83 3.03 8.90
C PHE A 110 -4.44 2.31 10.20
N ARG A 111 -5.33 2.32 11.19
CA ARG A 111 -5.10 1.62 12.47
C ARG A 111 -5.06 0.11 12.27
N GLN A 112 -5.90 -0.41 11.39
CA GLN A 112 -5.96 -1.81 10.98
C GLN A 112 -5.97 -1.86 9.44
N PRO A 113 -5.40 -2.91 8.83
CA PRO A 113 -5.51 -3.11 7.39
C PRO A 113 -6.98 -3.29 6.98
N ILE A 114 -7.35 -2.70 5.85
CA ILE A 114 -8.68 -2.80 5.25
C ILE A 114 -8.61 -3.81 4.11
N GLU A 115 -9.50 -4.80 4.11
CA GLU A 115 -9.50 -5.86 3.11
C GLU A 115 -10.33 -5.44 1.88
N ALA A 116 -9.74 -5.47 0.69
CA ALA A 116 -10.41 -5.23 -0.59
C ALA A 116 -9.76 -6.07 -1.71
N TYR A 117 -10.56 -6.79 -2.49
CA TYR A 117 -10.10 -7.81 -3.47
C TYR A 117 -9.11 -8.86 -2.91
N GLY A 118 -9.16 -9.12 -1.60
CA GLY A 118 -8.16 -9.97 -0.93
C GLY A 118 -6.78 -9.31 -0.76
N LEU A 119 -6.68 -8.00 -1.01
CA LEU A 119 -5.54 -7.17 -0.67
C LEU A 119 -5.78 -6.47 0.67
N ARG A 120 -4.71 -6.30 1.44
CA ARG A 120 -4.76 -5.58 2.72
C ARG A 120 -4.24 -4.16 2.52
N LEU A 121 -5.16 -3.21 2.43
CA LEU A 121 -4.86 -1.79 2.32
C LEU A 121 -4.40 -1.29 3.69
N THR A 122 -3.20 -0.71 3.77
CA THR A 122 -2.57 -0.28 5.04
C THR A 122 -2.52 1.23 5.21
N GLY A 123 -2.71 1.96 4.12
CA GLY A 123 -2.72 3.40 4.15
C GLY A 123 -3.18 3.99 2.83
N TYR A 124 -3.34 5.30 2.83
CA TYR A 124 -3.65 6.11 1.67
C TYR A 124 -2.57 7.17 1.49
N THR A 125 -2.19 7.45 0.25
CA THR A 125 -1.30 8.57 -0.07
C THR A 125 -1.94 9.43 -1.14
N HIS A 126 -1.63 10.72 -1.10
CA HIS A 126 -1.80 11.59 -2.25
C HIS A 126 -0.69 12.62 -2.30
N SER A 127 -0.34 13.03 -3.51
CA SER A 127 0.76 13.95 -3.74
C SER A 127 0.41 14.98 -4.80
N ALA A 128 1.03 16.15 -4.67
CA ALA A 128 0.96 17.24 -5.61
C ALA A 128 2.37 17.66 -5.99
N SER A 129 2.67 17.64 -7.28
CA SER A 129 3.94 18.13 -7.83
C SER A 129 3.75 19.50 -8.48
N ILE A 130 4.55 20.45 -8.04
CA ILE A 130 4.55 21.86 -8.45
C ILE A 130 5.94 22.13 -9.06
N PRO A 131 6.06 22.30 -10.38
CA PRO A 131 7.35 22.58 -11.02
C PRO A 131 7.95 23.89 -10.51
N ALA A 132 9.29 23.97 -10.42
CA ALA A 132 9.96 25.25 -10.25
C ALA A 132 9.44 26.21 -11.33
N PHE A 133 9.12 27.46 -10.97
CA PHE A 133 8.54 28.50 -11.84
C PHE A 133 7.02 28.45 -12.11
N ILE A 134 6.33 27.33 -11.84
CA ILE A 134 4.87 27.26 -11.98
C ILE A 134 4.28 27.20 -10.56
N TRP A 135 3.73 28.30 -10.04
CA TRP A 135 3.20 28.39 -8.67
C TRP A 135 1.89 27.59 -8.42
N LYS A 136 1.53 26.68 -9.33
CA LYS A 136 0.34 25.82 -9.25
C LYS A 136 0.72 24.36 -9.48
N PRO A 137 0.07 23.38 -8.83
CA PRO A 137 0.29 21.97 -9.11
C PRO A 137 -0.03 21.64 -10.57
N THR A 138 0.85 20.86 -11.20
CA THR A 138 0.65 20.41 -12.59
C THR A 138 0.38 18.92 -12.69
N ARG A 139 0.69 18.15 -11.64
CA ARG A 139 0.44 16.72 -11.55
C ARG A 139 0.02 16.34 -10.15
N TYR A 140 -1.02 15.53 -10.07
CA TYR A 140 -1.46 14.90 -8.84
C TYR A 140 -1.28 13.40 -8.92
N SER A 141 -1.01 12.78 -7.77
CA SER A 141 -1.18 11.34 -7.61
C SER A 141 -1.95 11.01 -6.35
N TRP A 142 -2.63 9.87 -6.34
CA TRP A 142 -3.32 9.35 -5.16
C TRP A 142 -3.42 7.84 -5.24
N GLY A 143 -3.62 7.19 -4.09
CA GLY A 143 -3.64 5.74 -4.06
C GLY A 143 -3.64 5.13 -2.68
N PHE A 144 -3.64 3.80 -2.65
CA PHE A 144 -3.51 3.03 -1.41
C PHE A 144 -2.21 2.26 -1.35
N GLN A 145 -1.64 2.19 -0.15
CA GLN A 145 -0.55 1.28 0.16
C GLN A 145 -1.13 -0.10 0.50
N VAL A 146 -0.53 -1.16 -0.03
CA VAL A 146 -0.95 -2.54 0.21
C VAL A 146 0.17 -3.41 0.77
N THR A 147 -0.18 -4.40 1.58
CA THR A 147 0.76 -5.46 1.95
C THR A 147 0.97 -6.41 0.77
N GLY A 148 2.19 -6.88 0.58
CA GLY A 148 2.52 -7.88 -0.44
C GLY A 148 3.32 -7.30 -1.60
N LEU A 149 3.61 -8.17 -2.57
CA LEU A 149 4.41 -7.80 -3.74
C LEU A 149 3.52 -7.16 -4.83
N PRO A 150 4.07 -6.26 -5.67
CA PRO A 150 3.32 -5.66 -6.77
C PRO A 150 2.66 -6.67 -7.71
N GLU A 151 3.34 -7.79 -7.99
CA GLU A 151 2.83 -8.87 -8.84
C GLU A 151 1.60 -9.56 -8.23
N GLU A 152 1.56 -9.71 -6.90
CA GLU A 152 0.41 -10.28 -6.19
C GLU A 152 -0.79 -9.33 -6.27
N ALA A 153 -0.55 -8.03 -6.10
CA ALA A 153 -1.56 -7.00 -6.27
C ALA A 153 -2.10 -6.94 -7.70
N ALA A 154 -1.22 -7.02 -8.70
CA ALA A 154 -1.61 -7.07 -10.12
C ALA A 154 -2.53 -8.26 -10.39
N ARG A 155 -2.14 -9.46 -9.95
CA ARG A 155 -2.98 -10.67 -10.09
C ARG A 155 -4.33 -10.52 -9.41
N ALA A 156 -4.39 -9.98 -8.19
CA ALA A 156 -5.64 -9.78 -7.47
C ALA A 156 -6.61 -8.88 -8.25
N ILE A 157 -6.11 -7.76 -8.78
CA ILE A 157 -6.89 -6.81 -9.58
C ILE A 157 -7.37 -7.46 -10.88
N GLU A 158 -6.49 -8.14 -11.61
CA GLU A 158 -6.84 -8.81 -12.86
C GLU A 158 -7.86 -9.94 -12.69
N MET A 159 -7.84 -10.65 -11.56
CA MET A 159 -8.86 -11.67 -11.25
C MET A 159 -10.23 -11.05 -11.04
N ARG A 160 -10.29 -9.85 -10.44
CA ARG A 160 -11.55 -9.14 -10.21
C ARG A 160 -12.08 -8.45 -11.46
N HIS A 161 -11.18 -7.98 -12.30
CA HIS A 161 -11.46 -7.21 -13.52
C HIS A 161 -10.92 -7.94 -14.77
N PRO A 162 -11.54 -9.05 -15.21
CA PRO A 162 -11.04 -9.81 -16.36
C PRO A 162 -11.05 -9.04 -17.68
N GLN A 163 -11.77 -7.92 -17.74
CA GLN A 163 -11.89 -7.05 -18.91
C GLN A 163 -10.75 -6.05 -19.08
N ILE A 164 -9.95 -5.78 -18.04
CA ILE A 164 -8.83 -4.84 -18.17
C ILE A 164 -7.63 -5.52 -18.83
N GLU A 165 -6.78 -4.70 -19.44
CA GLU A 165 -5.50 -5.16 -19.97
C GLU A 165 -4.63 -5.73 -18.85
N LYS A 166 -3.88 -6.79 -19.16
CA LYS A 166 -2.92 -7.37 -18.22
C LYS A 166 -1.81 -6.39 -17.88
N PHE A 167 -1.44 -6.34 -16.61
CA PHE A 167 -0.31 -5.52 -16.18
C PHE A 167 0.99 -6.15 -16.67
N LYS A 168 1.89 -5.30 -17.17
CA LYS A 168 3.26 -5.66 -17.53
C LYS A 168 4.22 -4.88 -16.65
N GLU A 169 5.29 -5.54 -16.21
CA GLU A 169 6.35 -4.86 -15.48
C GLU A 169 7.16 -3.96 -16.42
N PHE A 170 7.34 -2.71 -16.03
CA PHE A 170 8.11 -1.70 -16.72
C PHE A 170 8.78 -0.76 -15.72
N PHE A 171 10.11 -0.76 -15.69
CA PHE A 171 10.93 0.04 -14.75
C PHE A 171 10.49 -0.04 -13.27
N GLY A 172 10.11 -1.23 -12.79
CA GLY A 172 9.69 -1.45 -11.39
C GLY A 172 8.26 -0.97 -11.06
N ALA A 173 7.47 -0.66 -12.08
CA ALA A 173 6.03 -0.45 -11.99
C ALA A 173 5.29 -1.49 -12.85
N TRP A 174 4.10 -1.88 -12.43
CA TRP A 174 3.19 -2.75 -13.17
C TRP A 174 2.13 -1.86 -13.77
N ILE A 175 2.13 -1.77 -15.09
CA ILE A 175 1.30 -0.84 -15.86
C ILE A 175 0.67 -1.54 -17.06
N GLN A 176 -0.46 -1.00 -17.50
CA GLN A 176 -1.11 -1.39 -18.75
C GLN A 176 -0.50 -0.61 -19.92
N GLU A 177 -0.45 -1.18 -21.11
CA GLU A 177 0.11 -0.50 -22.29
C GLU A 177 -0.73 0.72 -22.68
N SER A 178 -2.05 0.64 -22.49
CA SER A 178 -2.97 1.78 -22.63
C SER A 178 -2.67 2.96 -21.69
N ALA A 179 -1.94 2.74 -20.59
CA ALA A 179 -1.60 3.80 -19.64
C ALA A 179 -0.63 4.86 -20.19
N PHE A 180 0.15 4.54 -21.23
CA PHE A 180 1.15 5.46 -21.79
C PHE A 180 0.55 6.63 -22.59
N THR A 181 -0.68 6.48 -23.08
CA THR A 181 -1.35 7.48 -23.91
C THR A 181 -2.55 8.10 -23.19
N ALA A 182 -2.91 7.60 -22.02
CA ALA A 182 -4.06 8.06 -21.25
C ALA A 182 -3.78 9.38 -20.50
N PRO A 183 -4.79 10.26 -20.34
CA PRO A 183 -4.66 11.51 -19.61
C PRO A 183 -4.49 11.31 -18.08
N ALA A 184 -4.86 10.13 -17.58
CA ALA A 184 -4.52 9.62 -16.26
C ALA A 184 -4.23 8.12 -16.36
N SER A 185 -3.39 7.61 -15.47
CA SER A 185 -2.97 6.21 -15.50
C SER A 185 -3.02 5.57 -14.12
N PHE A 186 -3.55 4.35 -14.07
CA PHE A 186 -3.45 3.46 -12.93
C PHE A 186 -2.20 2.61 -13.04
N SER A 187 -1.48 2.45 -11.93
CA SER A 187 -0.24 1.69 -11.88
C SER A 187 -0.06 1.06 -10.51
N ILE A 188 0.71 -0.03 -10.45
CA ILE A 188 1.13 -0.64 -9.19
C ILE A 188 2.64 -0.44 -9.07
N VAL A 189 3.08 0.27 -8.04
CA VAL A 189 4.47 0.72 -7.91
C VAL A 189 5.05 0.24 -6.59
N PHE A 190 6.30 -0.21 -6.60
CA PHE A 190 7.05 -0.47 -5.38
C PHE A 190 8.01 0.68 -5.05
N HIS A 191 7.68 1.44 -4.00
CA HIS A 191 8.54 2.51 -3.51
C HIS A 191 9.56 1.93 -2.52
N ARG A 192 10.83 1.87 -2.91
CA ARG A 192 11.91 1.30 -2.07
C ARG A 192 12.59 2.34 -1.18
N ASN A 193 12.80 3.54 -1.69
CA ASN A 193 13.65 4.57 -1.08
C ASN A 193 12.87 5.79 -0.59
N GLU A 194 11.56 5.64 -0.42
CA GLU A 194 10.68 6.70 0.09
C GLU A 194 10.54 6.61 1.62
N PRO A 195 10.14 7.69 2.30
CA PRO A 195 9.88 7.68 3.74
C PRO A 195 8.86 6.60 4.16
N PHE A 196 7.99 6.19 3.24
CA PHE A 196 7.00 5.13 3.39
C PHE A 196 7.23 4.07 2.30
N PRO A 197 8.10 3.09 2.53
CA PRO A 197 8.36 2.07 1.52
C PRO A 197 7.23 1.05 1.45
N GLY A 198 6.97 0.50 0.26
CA GLY A 198 5.98 -0.55 0.06
C GLY A 198 5.38 -0.58 -1.35
N THR A 199 4.36 -1.42 -1.51
CA THR A 199 3.59 -1.53 -2.74
C THR A 199 2.41 -0.57 -2.70
N TYR A 200 2.21 0.18 -3.78
CA TYR A 200 1.15 1.18 -3.91
C TYR A 200 0.31 0.90 -5.14
N LEU A 201 -1.01 0.99 -4.98
CA LEU A 201 -1.98 1.11 -6.05
C LEU A 201 -2.16 2.60 -6.32
N GLU A 202 -1.57 3.13 -7.37
CA GLU A 202 -1.41 4.57 -7.59
C GLU A 202 -2.04 5.03 -8.91
N CYS A 203 -2.85 6.08 -8.81
CA CYS A 203 -3.28 6.90 -9.93
C CYS A 203 -2.37 8.10 -10.12
N LYS A 204 -1.97 8.35 -11.36
CA LYS A 204 -1.25 9.56 -11.77
C LYS A 204 -2.11 10.34 -12.76
N ALA A 205 -2.52 11.53 -12.34
CA ALA A 205 -3.23 12.46 -13.19
C ALA A 205 -2.22 13.28 -14.03
N GLY A 206 -2.44 13.29 -15.34
CA GLY A 206 -1.81 14.25 -16.24
C GLY A 206 -2.33 15.67 -16.03
N GLU A 207 -1.87 16.59 -16.87
CA GLU A 207 -2.14 18.02 -16.70
C GLU A 207 -3.62 18.37 -16.85
N GLU A 208 -4.33 17.76 -17.80
CA GLU A 208 -5.76 17.99 -18.06
C GLU A 208 -6.64 17.58 -16.87
N VAL A 209 -6.44 16.37 -16.35
CA VAL A 209 -7.17 15.86 -15.18
C VAL A 209 -6.81 16.68 -13.94
N SER A 210 -5.54 17.05 -13.79
CA SER A 210 -5.10 17.90 -12.67
C SER A 210 -5.72 19.30 -12.71
N ALA A 211 -5.85 19.88 -13.90
CA ALA A 211 -6.52 21.17 -14.08
C ALA A 211 -8.02 21.08 -13.73
N SER A 212 -8.67 19.99 -14.10
CA SER A 212 -10.09 19.74 -13.80
C SER A 212 -10.34 19.52 -12.31
N LEU A 213 -9.44 18.81 -11.62
CA LEU A 213 -9.50 18.61 -10.18
C LEU A 213 -9.28 19.93 -9.41
N GLY A 214 -8.40 20.80 -9.93
CA GLY A 214 -8.02 22.08 -9.34
C GLY A 214 -7.14 21.93 -8.09
N LYS A 215 -7.63 21.20 -7.07
CA LYS A 215 -6.94 20.91 -5.82
C LYS A 215 -7.37 19.56 -5.25
N LEU A 216 -6.40 18.79 -4.72
CA LEU A 216 -6.71 17.58 -3.96
C LEU A 216 -7.58 17.88 -2.72
N PRO A 217 -8.61 17.07 -2.44
CA PRO A 217 -9.39 17.17 -1.21
C PRO A 217 -8.52 17.07 0.03
N ALA A 218 -8.95 17.68 1.14
CA ALA A 218 -8.22 17.53 2.39
C ALA A 218 -8.38 16.10 2.92
N VAL A 219 -7.32 15.51 3.49
CA VAL A 219 -7.42 14.18 4.13
C VAL A 219 -8.54 14.14 5.19
N SER A 220 -8.78 15.24 5.90
CA SER A 220 -9.85 15.35 6.88
C SER A 220 -11.26 15.33 6.30
N SER A 221 -11.44 15.61 5.00
CA SER A 221 -12.73 15.42 4.32
C SER A 221 -12.91 14.00 3.83
N LEU A 222 -11.81 13.30 3.52
CA LEU A 222 -11.81 11.92 3.00
C LEU A 222 -11.89 10.86 4.10
N PHE A 223 -11.28 11.12 5.27
CA PHE A 223 -11.17 10.13 6.34
C PHE A 223 -11.61 10.70 7.69
N GLN A 224 -12.18 9.82 8.53
CA GLN A 224 -12.46 10.15 9.91
C GLN A 224 -11.19 10.06 10.75
N LEU A 225 -10.65 11.22 11.09
CA LEU A 225 -9.47 11.35 11.94
C LEU A 225 -9.90 11.23 13.40
N THR A 226 -9.60 10.10 14.03
CA THR A 226 -9.93 9.86 15.44
C THR A 226 -8.77 10.31 16.33
N GLY A 227 -9.00 11.33 17.16
CA GLY A 227 -8.07 11.73 18.23
C GLY A 227 -6.90 12.64 17.80
N MET A 228 -7.19 13.74 17.11
CA MET A 228 -6.29 14.91 17.11
C MET A 228 -6.54 15.80 18.34
#